data_AF-A0AAW1L9M2-F1
#
_entry.id   AF-A0AAW1L9M2-F1
#
_cell.length_a   1.000
_cell.length_b   1.000
_cell.length_c   1.000
_cell.angle_alpha   90.00
_cell.angle_beta   90.00
_cell.angle_gamma   90.00
#
_symmetry.space_group_name_H-M   'P 1'
#
loop_
_entity.id
_entity.type
_entity.pdbx_description
1 polymer ?
#
loop_
_entity_poly.entity_id
_entity_poly.type
_entity_poly.pdbx_seq_one_letter_code
_entity_poly.pdbx_strand_id
1 'polypeptide(L)'
;MSVKLTQLSECDLVVRQNLLSVYVNFSATFWVCYYFLMRHLLKDRSPEFCNRIITLVHGASVAILGVNQCFTGEVSPIYRPQNQSTTLQKFIIVWSLGYFLFDLGWCSYYQSETVLMITHHICSVVALWRMLMKDTSASLVCTNFRLPQDALI
;
A
#
# COMPACT_ATOMS: atom_id res chain seq x y z
N MET A 1 -2.20 -11.27 35.98
CA MET A 1 -2.87 -11.73 34.75
C MET A 1 -2.81 -10.69 33.62
N SER A 2 -3.03 -9.40 33.91
CA SER A 2 -2.95 -8.29 32.94
C SER A 2 -1.59 -8.15 32.21
N VAL A 3 -0.45 -8.26 32.92
CA VAL A 3 0.89 -8.10 32.30
C VAL A 3 1.19 -9.16 31.22
N LYS A 4 0.74 -10.42 31.40
CA LYS A 4 0.94 -11.48 30.41
C LYS A 4 0.09 -11.24 29.14
N LEU A 5 -1.11 -10.68 29.28
CA LEU A 5 -1.97 -10.35 28.14
C LEU A 5 -1.39 -9.18 27.32
N THR A 6 -0.83 -8.17 28.00
CA THR A 6 -0.15 -7.05 27.32
C THR A 6 1.10 -7.52 26.57
N GLN A 7 1.93 -8.37 27.19
CA GLN A 7 3.12 -8.93 26.55
C GLN A 7 2.81 -9.83 25.35
N LEU A 8 1.73 -10.63 25.42
CA LEU A 8 1.26 -11.43 24.28
C LEU A 8 0.80 -10.53 23.13
N SER A 9 0.06 -9.46 23.42
CA SER A 9 -0.37 -8.48 22.42
C SER A 9 0.79 -7.72 21.77
N GLU A 10 1.85 -7.39 22.51
CA GLU A 10 3.04 -6.73 21.97
C GLU A 10 3.83 -7.68 21.05
N CYS A 11 3.97 -8.95 21.45
CA CYS A 11 4.61 -9.98 20.63
C CYS A 11 3.87 -10.18 19.30
N ASP A 12 2.54 -10.28 19.33
CA ASP A 12 1.71 -10.44 18.14
C ASP A 12 1.82 -9.24 17.18
N LEU A 13 1.91 -8.02 17.73
CA LEU A 13 2.12 -6.80 16.93
C LEU A 13 3.49 -6.80 16.24
N VAL A 14 4.56 -7.15 16.94
CA VAL A 14 5.92 -7.21 16.39
C VAL A 14 6.03 -8.28 15.32
N VAL A 15 5.50 -9.48 15.55
CA VAL A 15 5.48 -10.56 14.55
C VAL A 15 4.73 -10.12 13.31
N ARG A 16 3.54 -9.52 13.48
CA ARG A 16 2.74 -9.00 12.37
C ARG A 16 3.46 -7.90 11.59
N GLN A 17 4.13 -6.98 12.27
CA GLN A 17 4.92 -5.93 11.63
C GLN A 17 6.07 -6.50 10.80
N ASN A 18 6.80 -7.48 11.33
CA ASN A 18 7.88 -8.15 10.61
C ASN A 18 7.35 -8.85 9.35
N LEU A 19 6.23 -9.57 9.45
CA LEU A 19 5.59 -10.22 8.30
C LEU A 19 5.17 -9.21 7.23
N LEU A 20 4.54 -8.10 7.62
CA LEU A 20 4.14 -7.04 6.70
C LEU A 20 5.35 -6.43 5.99
N SER A 21 6.44 -6.19 6.71
CA SER A 21 7.70 -5.72 6.12
C SER A 21 8.26 -6.72 5.10
N VAL A 22 8.21 -8.02 5.38
CA VAL A 22 8.64 -9.06 4.44
C VAL A 22 7.79 -9.03 3.17
N TYR A 23 6.46 -8.92 3.30
CA TYR A 23 5.58 -8.83 2.13
C TYR A 23 5.83 -7.58 1.27
N VAL A 24 6.13 -6.43 1.89
CA VAL A 24 6.50 -5.21 1.17
C VAL A 24 7.80 -5.40 0.40
N ASN A 25 8.83 -5.96 1.02
CA ASN A 25 10.11 -6.23 0.35
C ASN A 25 9.96 -7.22 -0.80
N PHE A 26 9.13 -8.26 -0.62
CA PHE A 26 8.82 -9.22 -1.67
C PHE A 26 8.11 -8.53 -2.84
N SER A 27 7.11 -7.68 -2.57
CA SER A 27 6.42 -6.90 -3.60
C SER A 27 7.37 -5.94 -4.34
N ALA A 28 8.24 -5.22 -3.62
CA ALA A 28 9.23 -4.35 -4.24
C ALA A 28 10.19 -5.14 -5.15
N THR A 29 10.67 -6.30 -4.69
CA THR A 29 11.53 -7.20 -5.47
C THR A 29 10.81 -7.69 -6.73
N PHE A 30 9.52 -8.05 -6.60
CA PHE A 30 8.70 -8.43 -7.75
C PHE A 30 8.64 -7.33 -8.80
N TRP A 31 8.41 -6.08 -8.42
CA TRP A 31 8.35 -4.95 -9.36
C TRP A 31 9.69 -4.69 -10.04
N VAL A 32 10.80 -4.79 -9.31
CA VAL A 32 12.16 -4.69 -9.87
C VAL A 32 12.41 -5.79 -10.89
N CYS A 33 12.10 -7.04 -10.54
CA CYS A 33 12.22 -8.18 -11.45
C CYS A 33 11.34 -8.01 -12.69
N TYR A 34 10.10 -7.53 -12.52
CA TYR A 34 9.18 -7.29 -13.63
C TYR A 34 9.69 -6.18 -14.55
N TYR A 35 10.27 -5.11 -14.01
CA TYR A 35 10.94 -4.07 -14.80
C TYR A 35 12.10 -4.64 -15.62
N PHE A 36 13.00 -5.42 -15.01
CA PHE A 36 14.11 -6.03 -15.75
C PHE A 36 13.63 -7.02 -16.82
N LEU A 37 12.57 -7.77 -16.54
CA LEU A 37 11.93 -8.63 -17.54
C LEU A 37 11.39 -7.79 -18.72
N MET A 38 10.68 -6.69 -18.46
CA MET A 38 10.20 -5.79 -19.51
C MET A 38 11.37 -5.17 -20.30
N ARG A 39 12.45 -4.74 -19.63
CA ARG A 39 13.67 -4.27 -20.29
C ARG A 39 14.31 -5.34 -21.18
N HIS A 40 14.22 -6.60 -20.78
CA HIS A 40 14.76 -7.71 -21.57
C HIS A 40 13.87 -8.07 -22.76
N LEU A 41 12.54 -8.02 -22.62
CA LEU A 41 11.59 -8.33 -23.70
C LEU A 41 11.46 -7.18 -24.71
N LEU A 42 11.61 -5.94 -24.24
CA LEU A 42 11.42 -4.72 -25.03
C LEU A 42 12.74 -3.95 -25.19
N LYS A 43 13.78 -4.63 -25.69
CA LYS A 43 15.14 -4.06 -25.81
C LYS A 43 15.18 -2.77 -26.64
N ASP A 44 14.33 -2.67 -27.66
CA ASP A 44 14.26 -1.53 -28.57
C ASP A 44 13.50 -0.32 -28.00
N ARG A 45 12.91 -0.46 -26.81
CA ARG A 45 12.14 0.61 -26.17
C ARG A 45 12.95 1.33 -25.11
N SER A 46 12.61 2.59 -24.85
CA SER A 46 13.26 3.38 -23.82
C SER A 46 13.02 2.80 -22.40
N PRO A 47 13.91 3.04 -21.44
CA PRO A 47 13.70 2.67 -20.04
C PRO A 47 12.38 3.23 -19.48
N GLU A 48 12.04 4.46 -19.87
CA GLU A 48 10.80 5.14 -19.50
C GLU A 48 9.56 4.42 -20.05
N PHE A 49 9.60 3.96 -21.30
CA PHE A 49 8.49 3.19 -21.87
C PHE A 49 8.22 1.91 -21.07
N CYS A 50 9.28 1.22 -20.66
CA CYS A 50 9.16 0.05 -19.80
C CYS A 50 8.55 0.43 -18.45
N ASN A 51 8.99 1.53 -17.82
CA ASN A 51 8.42 1.99 -16.55
C ASN A 51 6.92 2.36 -16.67
N ARG A 52 6.51 2.98 -17.77
CA ARG A 52 5.10 3.29 -18.05
C ARG A 52 4.22 2.04 -18.16
N ILE A 53 4.75 0.94 -18.69
CA ILE A 53 4.04 -0.36 -18.67
C ILE A 53 3.88 -0.85 -17.23
N ILE A 54 4.94 -0.81 -16.41
CA ILE A 54 4.86 -1.20 -14.99
C ILE A 54 3.80 -0.37 -14.26
N THR A 55 3.82 0.94 -14.47
CA THR A 55 2.86 1.91 -13.90
C THR A 55 1.42 1.56 -14.32
N LEU A 56 1.20 1.24 -15.60
CA LEU A 56 -0.12 0.87 -16.11
C LEU A 56 -0.63 -0.43 -15.47
N VAL A 57 0.23 -1.45 -15.36
CA VAL A 57 -0.11 -2.73 -14.72
C VAL A 57 -0.44 -2.52 -13.25
N HIS A 58 0.34 -1.70 -12.55
CA HIS A 58 0.05 -1.31 -11.18
C HIS A 58 -1.33 -0.66 -11.06
N GLY A 59 -1.58 0.42 -11.82
CA GLY A 59 -2.85 1.15 -11.79
C GLY A 59 -4.06 0.27 -12.12
N ALA A 60 -3.94 -0.57 -13.16
CA ALA A 60 -5.01 -1.50 -13.54
C ALA A 60 -5.28 -2.54 -12.44
N SER A 61 -4.24 -3.13 -11.86
CA SER A 61 -4.39 -4.12 -10.78
C SER A 61 -5.09 -3.52 -9.55
N VAL A 62 -4.69 -2.33 -9.10
CA VAL A 62 -5.30 -1.65 -7.96
C VAL A 62 -6.74 -1.23 -8.26
N ALA A 63 -7.02 -0.74 -9.48
CA ALA A 63 -8.37 -0.37 -9.88
C ALA A 63 -9.32 -1.58 -9.86
N ILE A 64 -8.91 -2.71 -10.43
CA ILE A 64 -9.71 -3.95 -10.45
C ILE A 64 -9.96 -4.45 -9.03
N LEU A 65 -8.91 -4.53 -8.19
CA LEU A 65 -9.03 -4.99 -6.81
C LEU A 65 -9.87 -4.04 -5.95
N GLY A 66 -9.73 -2.73 -6.16
CA GLY A 66 -10.52 -1.70 -5.47
C GLY A 66 -12.00 -1.77 -5.84
N VAL A 67 -12.32 -1.92 -7.12
CA VAL A 67 -13.69 -2.15 -7.60
C VAL A 67 -14.24 -3.44 -6.98
N ASN A 68 -13.48 -4.53 -7.03
CA ASN A 68 -13.89 -5.80 -6.42
C ASN A 68 -14.25 -5.59 -4.95
N GLN A 69 -13.39 -4.93 -4.18
CA GLN A 69 -13.63 -4.64 -2.77
C GLN A 69 -14.94 -3.88 -2.49
N CYS A 70 -15.33 -2.98 -3.40
CA CYS A 70 -16.57 -2.19 -3.30
C CYS A 70 -17.83 -3.00 -3.62
N PHE A 71 -17.77 -3.97 -4.53
CA PHE A 71 -18.96 -4.63 -5.08
C PHE A 71 -19.16 -6.10 -4.64
N THR A 72 -18.14 -6.80 -4.11
CA THR A 72 -18.28 -8.20 -3.64
C THR A 72 -18.46 -8.35 -2.14
N GLY A 73 -18.55 -7.25 -1.38
CA GLY A 73 -18.85 -7.32 0.05
C GLY A 73 -20.32 -7.67 0.32
N GLU A 74 -20.58 -8.64 1.19
CA GLU A 74 -21.93 -8.97 1.69
C GLU A 74 -22.63 -7.76 2.34
N VAL A 75 -21.83 -6.84 2.89
CA VAL A 75 -22.27 -5.55 3.42
C VAL A 75 -21.78 -4.47 2.48
N SER A 76 -22.70 -3.61 2.02
CA SER A 76 -22.39 -2.43 1.20
C SER A 76 -21.20 -1.67 1.80
N PRO A 77 -20.26 -1.15 0.98
CA PRO A 77 -19.04 -0.50 1.46
C PRO A 77 -19.29 0.66 2.45
N ILE A 78 -20.51 1.21 2.46
CA ILE A 78 -20.97 2.25 3.38
C ILE A 78 -21.23 1.69 4.81
N TYR A 79 -21.68 0.44 4.92
CA TYR A 79 -22.12 -0.18 6.18
C TYR A 79 -21.12 -1.18 6.77
N ARG A 80 -19.98 -1.42 6.09
CA ARG A 80 -18.96 -2.34 6.60
C ARG A 80 -18.33 -1.76 7.87
N PRO A 81 -18.26 -2.51 9.00
CA PRO A 81 -17.59 -2.04 10.20
C PRO A 81 -16.14 -1.67 9.88
N GLN A 82 -15.80 -0.39 10.12
CA GLN A 82 -14.57 0.26 9.66
C GLN A 82 -13.39 0.10 10.64
N ASN A 83 -13.54 -0.78 11.64
CA ASN A 83 -12.59 -0.91 12.75
C ASN A 83 -11.21 -1.44 12.30
N GLN A 84 -11.14 -2.30 11.28
CA GLN A 84 -9.88 -2.88 10.79
C GLN A 84 -9.83 -2.95 9.26
N SER A 85 -8.61 -2.81 8.72
CA SER A 85 -8.39 -3.00 7.29
C SER A 85 -8.63 -4.46 6.88
N THR A 86 -9.40 -4.68 5.82
CA THR A 86 -9.62 -6.04 5.32
C THR A 86 -8.32 -6.63 4.75
N THR A 87 -8.24 -7.96 4.65
CA THR A 87 -7.08 -8.64 4.04
C THR A 87 -6.81 -8.14 2.62
N LEU A 88 -7.86 -7.86 1.84
CA LEU A 88 -7.75 -7.29 0.50
C LEU A 88 -7.21 -5.85 0.51
N GLN A 89 -7.65 -5.01 1.46
CA GLN A 89 -7.12 -3.65 1.63
C GLN A 89 -5.62 -3.68 1.98
N LYS A 90 -5.24 -4.56 2.90
CA LYS A 90 -3.83 -4.77 3.28
C LYS A 90 -3.00 -5.21 2.08
N PHE A 91 -3.52 -6.15 1.30
CA PHE A 91 -2.88 -6.60 0.06
C PHE A 91 -2.67 -5.44 -0.92
N ILE A 92 -3.71 -4.65 -1.20
CA ILE A 92 -3.61 -3.47 -2.08
C ILE A 92 -2.56 -2.49 -1.56
N ILE A 93 -2.55 -2.18 -0.25
CA ILE A 93 -1.57 -1.28 0.35
C ILE A 93 -0.14 -1.83 0.20
N VAL A 94 0.09 -3.11 0.51
CA VAL A 94 1.41 -3.75 0.35
C VAL A 94 1.87 -3.73 -1.11
N TRP A 95 0.96 -4.05 -2.04
CA TRP A 95 1.21 -4.06 -3.49
C TRP A 95 1.57 -2.68 -4.03
N SER A 96 0.82 -1.64 -3.61
CA SER A 96 1.10 -0.24 -3.95
C SER A 96 2.37 0.28 -3.30
N LEU A 97 2.63 -0.06 -2.04
CA LEU A 97 3.83 0.38 -1.34
C LEU A 97 5.09 -0.22 -1.98
N GLY A 98 5.07 -1.49 -2.36
CA GLY A 98 6.14 -2.10 -3.14
C GLY A 98 6.38 -1.40 -4.48
N TYR A 99 5.32 -1.04 -5.20
CA TYR A 99 5.41 -0.29 -6.45
C TYR A 99 6.02 1.11 -6.23
N PHE A 100 5.53 1.86 -5.24
CA PHE A 100 6.04 3.21 -4.97
C PHE A 100 7.51 3.22 -4.53
N LEU A 101 7.98 2.19 -3.83
CA LEU A 101 9.41 2.04 -3.52
C LEU A 101 10.24 1.81 -4.78
N PHE A 102 9.78 0.95 -5.68
CA PHE A 102 10.40 0.75 -6.99
C PHE A 102 10.42 2.04 -7.81
N ASP A 103 9.27 2.72 -7.93
CA ASP A 103 9.09 3.93 -8.74
C ASP A 103 9.93 5.09 -8.20
N LEU A 104 10.02 5.25 -6.87
CA LEU A 104 10.90 6.23 -6.23
C LEU A 104 12.38 5.96 -6.54
N GLY A 105 12.80 4.69 -6.47
CA GLY A 105 14.17 4.29 -6.83
C GLY A 105 14.48 4.53 -8.30
N TRP A 106 13.53 4.20 -9.19
CA TRP A 106 13.64 4.42 -10.62
C TRP A 106 13.75 5.91 -10.96
N CYS A 107 12.86 6.75 -10.43
CA CYS A 107 12.87 8.20 -10.62
C CYS A 107 14.14 8.85 -10.06
N SER A 108 14.67 8.35 -8.94
CA SER A 108 15.92 8.85 -8.35
C SER A 108 17.14 8.50 -9.21
N TYR A 109 17.13 7.31 -9.84
CA TYR A 109 18.21 6.85 -10.71
C TYR A 109 18.22 7.58 -12.06
N TYR A 110 17.06 7.72 -12.71
CA TYR A 110 16.95 8.35 -14.04
C TYR A 110 16.78 9.87 -13.98
N GLN A 111 16.54 10.45 -12.79
CA GLN A 111 16.31 11.89 -12.59
C GLN A 111 15.28 12.48 -13.56
N SER A 112 14.29 11.68 -13.95
CA SER A 112 13.31 12.05 -14.96
C SER A 112 12.26 13.04 -14.45
N GLU A 113 12.15 13.18 -13.13
CA GLU A 113 11.03 13.86 -12.47
C GLU A 113 11.45 15.09 -11.66
N THR A 114 10.50 16.00 -11.49
CA THR A 114 10.70 17.21 -10.68
C THR A 114 10.80 16.90 -9.19
N VAL A 115 11.43 17.80 -8.42
CA VAL A 115 11.51 17.71 -6.95
C VAL A 115 10.13 17.56 -6.30
N LEU A 116 9.10 18.20 -6.88
CA LEU A 116 7.72 18.09 -6.42
C LEU A 116 7.19 16.66 -6.52
N MET A 117 7.42 15.99 -7.66
CA MET A 117 6.99 14.61 -7.89
C MET A 117 7.71 13.65 -6.95
N ILE A 118 9.03 13.80 -6.78
CA ILE A 118 9.81 13.00 -5.82
C ILE A 118 9.27 13.18 -4.39
N THR A 119 8.99 14.42 -3.98
CA THR A 119 8.39 14.71 -2.67
C THR A 119 7.03 14.05 -2.52
N HIS A 120 6.19 14.10 -3.57
CA HIS A 120 4.91 13.39 -3.59
C HIS A 120 5.08 11.88 -3.40
N HIS A 121 6.02 11.24 -4.09
CA HIS A 121 6.30 9.81 -3.93
C HIS A 121 6.75 9.46 -2.50
N ILE A 122 7.65 10.26 -1.91
CA ILE A 122 8.09 10.06 -0.52
C ILE A 122 6.90 10.17 0.45
N CYS A 123 6.08 11.22 0.30
CA CYS A 123 4.89 11.40 1.12
C CYS A 123 3.91 10.23 0.98
N SER A 124 3.70 9.72 -0.24
CA SER A 124 2.86 8.55 -0.52
C SER A 124 3.39 7.28 0.12
N VAL A 125 4.70 7.01 0.06
CA VAL A 125 5.35 5.87 0.74
C VAL A 125 5.14 5.96 2.25
N VAL A 126 5.39 7.12 2.85
CA VAL A 126 5.21 7.34 4.29
C VAL A 126 3.75 7.16 4.70
N ALA A 127 2.81 7.69 3.92
CA ALA A 127 1.38 7.57 4.18
C ALA A 127 0.93 6.10 4.15
N LEU A 128 1.28 5.36 3.10
CA LEU A 128 0.93 3.94 2.96
C LEU A 128 1.57 3.08 4.05
N TRP A 129 2.82 3.34 4.42
CA TRP A 129 3.49 2.66 5.54
C TRP A 129 2.73 2.89 6.86
N ARG A 130 2.36 4.14 7.15
CA ARG A 130 1.59 4.49 8.35
C ARG A 130 0.21 3.83 8.37
N MET A 131 -0.47 3.79 7.22
CA MET A 131 -1.77 3.10 7.10
C MET A 131 -1.65 1.60 7.38
N LEU A 132 -0.58 0.97 6.89
CA LEU A 132 -0.31 -0.45 7.12
C LEU A 132 -0.06 -0.75 8.60
N MET A 133 0.68 0.15 9.28
CA MET A 133 1.00 0.04 10.71
C MET A 133 -0.22 0.24 11.61
N LYS A 134 -1.09 1.21 11.29
CA LYS A 134 -2.22 1.56 12.15
C LYS A 134 -3.34 0.51 12.13
N ASP A 135 -3.35 -0.37 11.13
CA ASP A 135 -4.39 -1.39 10.87
C ASP A 135 -5.84 -0.87 10.83
N THR A 136 -6.04 0.44 10.90
CA THR A 136 -7.35 1.08 10.78
C THR A 136 -7.70 1.22 9.31
N SER A 137 -8.96 0.95 8.95
CA SER A 137 -9.41 1.20 7.59
C SER A 137 -9.24 2.69 7.20
N ALA A 138 -8.95 2.97 5.94
CA ALA A 138 -8.77 4.34 5.44
C ALA A 138 -9.99 5.24 5.72
N SER A 139 -11.19 4.67 5.69
CA SER A 139 -12.44 5.37 5.98
C SER A 139 -12.57 5.78 7.45
N LEU A 140 -12.02 5.02 8.40
CA LEU A 140 -12.01 5.37 9.83
C LEU A 140 -11.10 6.58 10.12
N VAL A 141 -10.02 6.74 9.36
CA VAL A 141 -9.13 7.92 9.48
C VAL A 141 -9.84 9.18 9.00
N CYS A 142 -10.60 9.09 7.91
CA CYS A 142 -11.37 10.22 7.37
C CYS A 142 -12.61 10.57 8.22
N THR A 143 -13.26 9.60 8.86
CA THR A 143 -14.44 9.83 9.71
C THR A 143 -14.09 10.33 11.11
N ASN A 144 -12.95 9.92 11.68
CA ASN A 144 -12.43 10.48 12.95
C ASN A 144 -12.01 11.96 12.83
N PHE A 145 -11.88 12.51 11.61
CA PHE A 145 -11.67 13.95 11.44
C PHE A 145 -12.97 14.75 11.57
N ARG A 146 -14.14 14.09 11.62
CA ARG A 146 -15.45 14.75 11.50
C ARG A 146 -16.41 14.51 12.66
N LEU A 147 -16.15 13.61 13.60
CA LEU A 147 -17.02 13.44 14.75
C LEU A 147 -16.23 13.47 16.07
N PRO A 148 -16.51 14.45 16.97
CA PRO A 148 -16.00 14.39 18.32
C PRO A 148 -16.48 13.10 19.00
N GLN A 149 -15.61 12.50 19.82
CA GLN A 149 -15.83 11.22 20.49
C GLN A 149 -17.01 11.24 21.48
N ASP A 150 -17.60 12.40 21.68
CA ASP A 150 -18.63 12.74 22.67
C ASP A 150 -20.06 12.45 22.18
N ALA A 151 -20.26 11.98 20.94
CA ALA A 151 -21.59 11.76 20.34
C ALA A 151 -22.09 10.30 20.37
N LEU A 152 -21.41 9.39 21.06
CA LEU A 152 -21.84 7.98 21.21
C LEU A 152 -21.78 7.51 22.68
N ILE A 153 -22.46 8.24 23.56
CA ILE A 153 -22.97 7.74 24.85
C ILE A 153 -24.48 7.98 24.87
#